data_AF-M6ZSD4-F1
#
_entry.id   AF-M6ZSD4-F1
#
_cell.length_a   1.000
_cell.length_b   1.000
_cell.length_c   1.000
_cell.angle_alpha   90.00
_cell.angle_beta   90.00
_cell.angle_gamma   90.00
#
_symmetry.space_group_name_H-M   'P 1'
#
loop_
_entity.id
_entity.type
_entity.pdbx_description
1 polymer ?
#
loop_
_entity_poly.entity_id
_entity_poly.type
_entity_poly.pdbx_seq_one_letter_code
_entity_poly.pdbx_strand_id
1 'polypeptide(L)'
;MLAFLYLFVGFYHFLLYFKRPQEKYNLFFGLLSTFFSVYIHLRSNAVYELNLDPLFQMKLEYMVIFNITSLFLLFLNTFFQYKISFVSKLYQIFTLTLTLLIPFSNRSVCLFLLKLWQFSIFTFIVYSFFIMYKSLVRKNPDAIRMIFGFLVLMVAGVMDLIGSMGLIDNLENYGILKYGFLFLKLGWSLY
;
A
#
# COMPACT_ATOMS: atom_id res chain seq x y z
N MET A 1 -2.09 -11.52 -14.71
CA MET A 1 -2.61 -10.32 -15.41
C MET A 1 -2.56 -9.05 -14.56
N LEU A 2 -3.25 -8.97 -13.41
CA LEU A 2 -3.29 -7.75 -12.56
C LEU A 2 -1.92 -7.29 -12.04
N ALA A 3 -1.07 -8.21 -11.55
CA ALA A 3 0.28 -7.86 -11.09
C ALA A 3 1.08 -7.17 -12.21
N PHE A 4 1.14 -7.76 -13.40
CA PHE A 4 1.80 -7.17 -14.55
C PHE A 4 1.26 -5.77 -14.92
N LEU A 5 -0.07 -5.58 -14.87
CA LEU A 5 -0.68 -4.27 -15.10
C LEU A 5 -0.20 -3.23 -14.06
N TYR A 6 -0.14 -3.58 -12.78
CA TYR A 6 0.34 -2.69 -11.72
C TYR A 6 1.84 -2.43 -11.79
N LEU A 7 2.63 -3.42 -12.25
CA LEU A 7 4.04 -3.22 -12.52
C LEU A 7 4.24 -2.19 -13.64
N PHE A 8 3.50 -2.32 -14.75
CA PHE A 8 3.56 -1.38 -15.86
C PHE A 8 3.14 0.03 -15.46
N VAL A 9 2.07 0.16 -14.66
CA VAL A 9 1.65 1.43 -14.07
C VAL A 9 2.76 2.02 -13.19
N GLY A 10 3.42 1.19 -12.39
CA GLY A 10 4.56 1.60 -11.58
C GLY A 10 5.66 2.25 -12.41
N PHE A 11 6.10 1.56 -13.48
CA PHE A 11 7.10 2.09 -14.41
C PHE A 11 6.64 3.35 -15.14
N TYR A 12 5.38 3.43 -15.56
CA TYR A 12 4.83 4.63 -16.18
C TYR A 12 4.97 5.86 -15.25
N HIS A 13 4.63 5.71 -13.97
CA HIS A 13 4.77 6.82 -13.03
C HIS A 13 6.23 7.14 -12.66
N PHE A 14 7.15 6.16 -12.70
CA PHE A 14 8.58 6.47 -12.62
C PHE A 14 9.04 7.34 -13.78
N LEU A 15 8.63 7.02 -15.02
CA LEU A 15 8.95 7.84 -16.19
C LEU A 15 8.38 9.26 -16.07
N LEU A 16 7.15 9.41 -15.57
CA LEU A 16 6.57 10.72 -15.29
C LEU A 16 7.37 11.49 -14.24
N TYR A 17 7.79 10.82 -13.16
CA TYR A 17 8.62 11.43 -12.13
C TYR A 17 9.96 11.93 -12.69
N PHE A 18 10.65 11.14 -13.51
CA PHE A 18 11.90 11.56 -14.14
C PHE A 18 11.72 12.76 -15.07
N LYS A 19 10.58 12.85 -15.77
CA LYS A 19 10.25 14.03 -16.61
C LYS A 19 9.79 15.24 -15.80
N ARG A 20 9.12 15.02 -14.66
CA ARG A 20 8.50 16.05 -13.82
C ARG A 20 8.82 15.79 -12.34
N PRO A 21 10.06 15.98 -11.89
CA PRO A 21 10.47 15.64 -10.52
C PRO A 21 9.81 16.52 -9.44
N GLN A 22 9.22 17.65 -9.86
CA GLN A 22 8.39 18.52 -9.02
C GLN A 22 7.13 17.77 -8.52
N GLU A 23 6.58 16.87 -9.33
CA GLU A 23 5.41 16.05 -9.05
C GLU A 23 5.81 14.79 -8.26
N LYS A 24 6.28 14.96 -7.02
CA LYS A 24 6.82 13.88 -6.18
C LYS A 24 5.83 12.74 -5.92
N TYR A 25 4.52 12.99 -6.05
CA TYR A 25 3.51 11.94 -5.92
C TYR A 25 3.70 10.82 -6.96
N ASN A 26 4.26 11.12 -8.15
CA ASN A 26 4.54 10.11 -9.17
C ASN A 26 5.57 9.09 -8.69
N LEU A 27 6.59 9.50 -7.94
CA LEU A 27 7.57 8.59 -7.35
C LEU A 27 6.91 7.64 -6.35
N PHE A 28 6.14 8.19 -5.40
CA PHE A 28 5.51 7.39 -4.35
C PHE A 28 4.43 6.47 -4.90
N PHE A 29 3.67 6.93 -5.90
CA PHE A 29 2.69 6.09 -6.58
C PHE A 29 3.35 4.99 -7.42
N GLY A 30 4.45 5.31 -8.11
CA GLY A 30 5.24 4.32 -8.84
C GLY A 30 5.78 3.22 -7.94
N LEU A 31 6.36 3.60 -6.79
CA LEU A 31 6.82 2.66 -5.76
C LEU A 31 5.67 1.84 -5.19
N LEU A 32 4.56 2.49 -4.82
CA LEU A 32 3.35 1.83 -4.30
C LEU A 32 2.85 0.77 -5.28
N SER A 33 2.66 1.14 -6.55
CA SER A 33 2.14 0.24 -7.59
C SER A 33 3.07 -0.93 -7.87
N THR A 34 4.38 -0.68 -7.85
CA THR A 34 5.41 -1.72 -8.02
C THR A 34 5.39 -2.70 -6.84
N PHE A 35 5.41 -2.20 -5.60
CA PHE A 35 5.33 -3.04 -4.41
C PHE A 35 4.03 -3.84 -4.35
N PHE A 36 2.91 -3.21 -4.72
CA PHE A 36 1.61 -3.87 -4.78
C PHE A 36 1.59 -5.01 -5.83
N SER A 37 2.21 -4.81 -7.00
CA SER A 37 2.42 -5.87 -7.99
C SER A 37 3.22 -7.04 -7.43
N VAL A 38 4.37 -6.75 -6.80
CA VAL A 38 5.24 -7.77 -6.22
C VAL A 38 4.49 -8.56 -5.14
N TYR A 39 3.75 -7.87 -4.27
CA TYR A 39 2.93 -8.51 -3.24
C TYR A 39 1.88 -9.46 -3.83
N ILE A 40 1.15 -9.03 -4.86
CA ILE A 40 0.17 -9.89 -5.54
C ILE A 40 0.84 -11.12 -6.14
N HIS A 41 2.02 -10.96 -6.73
CA HIS A 41 2.77 -12.09 -7.28
C HIS A 41 3.21 -13.08 -6.19
N LEU A 42 3.78 -12.59 -5.08
CA LEU A 42 4.21 -13.40 -3.93
C LEU A 42 3.07 -14.19 -3.27
N ARG A 43 1.82 -13.68 -3.36
CA ARG A 43 0.62 -14.36 -2.86
C ARG A 43 -0.10 -15.22 -3.89
N SER A 44 0.36 -15.23 -5.14
CA SER A 44 -0.26 -16.01 -6.22
C SER A 44 0.38 -17.39 -6.34
N ASN A 45 -0.34 -18.35 -6.94
CA ASN A 45 0.20 -19.69 -7.19
C ASN A 45 1.44 -19.68 -8.11
N ALA A 46 1.63 -18.63 -8.91
CA ALA A 46 2.81 -18.48 -9.77
C ALA A 46 4.12 -18.39 -8.96
N VAL A 47 4.06 -18.01 -7.67
CA VAL A 47 5.25 -17.95 -6.81
C VAL A 47 5.88 -19.34 -6.61
N TYR A 48 5.09 -20.42 -6.69
CA TYR A 48 5.59 -21.78 -6.50
C TYR A 48 6.51 -22.23 -7.64
N GLU A 49 6.41 -21.61 -8.83
CA GLU A 49 7.34 -21.85 -9.94
C GLU A 49 8.76 -21.40 -9.61
N LEU A 50 8.93 -20.47 -8.65
CA LEU A 50 10.23 -19.97 -8.21
C LEU A 50 10.94 -20.93 -7.25
N ASN A 51 10.27 -21.99 -6.78
CA ASN A 51 10.82 -22.99 -5.84
C ASN A 51 11.50 -22.36 -4.61
N LEU A 52 10.94 -21.27 -4.09
CA LEU A 52 11.47 -20.58 -2.93
C LEU A 52 11.22 -21.37 -1.65
N ASP A 53 12.17 -21.29 -0.71
CA ASP A 53 11.92 -21.76 0.65
C ASP A 53 10.71 -21.01 1.27
N PRO A 54 9.76 -21.71 1.92
CA PRO A 54 8.55 -21.07 2.45
C PRO A 54 8.82 -19.96 3.47
N LEU A 55 9.86 -20.08 4.30
CA LEU A 55 10.23 -19.04 5.25
C LEU A 55 10.79 -17.82 4.51
N PHE A 56 11.60 -18.04 3.49
CA PHE A 56 12.13 -16.97 2.64
C PHE A 56 11.02 -16.21 1.90
N GLN A 57 10.06 -16.93 1.30
CA GLN A 57 8.90 -16.31 0.64
C GLN A 57 8.08 -15.45 1.63
N MET A 58 7.79 -15.98 2.82
CA MET A 58 7.08 -15.23 3.88
C MET A 58 7.83 -13.95 4.27
N LYS A 59 9.16 -14.01 4.38
CA LYS A 59 9.99 -12.83 4.67
C LYS A 59 9.88 -11.78 3.56
N LEU A 60 9.95 -12.18 2.30
CA LEU A 60 9.76 -11.27 1.16
C LEU A 60 8.36 -10.64 1.18
N GLU A 61 7.32 -11.43 1.44
CA GLU A 61 5.95 -10.92 1.55
C GLU A 61 5.86 -9.81 2.62
N TYR A 62 6.45 -10.04 3.79
CA TYR A 62 6.42 -9.08 4.90
C TYR A 62 7.21 -7.81 4.58
N MET A 63 8.40 -7.93 3.98
CA MET A 63 9.17 -6.77 3.56
C MET A 63 8.41 -5.89 2.57
N VAL A 64 7.65 -6.50 1.65
CA VAL A 64 6.87 -5.76 0.65
C VAL A 64 5.63 -5.14 1.30
N ILE A 65 4.82 -5.92 2.01
CA ILE A 65 3.53 -5.45 2.55
C ILE A 65 3.71 -4.34 3.60
N PHE A 66 4.79 -4.38 4.39
CA PHE A 66 5.05 -3.34 5.39
C PHE A 66 5.23 -1.95 4.77
N ASN A 67 5.83 -1.88 3.58
CA ASN A 67 6.07 -0.61 2.90
C ASN A 67 4.88 -0.11 2.09
N ILE A 68 3.91 -0.97 1.74
CA ILE A 68 2.74 -0.54 0.95
C ILE A 68 1.95 0.55 1.69
N THR A 69 1.71 0.40 3.00
CA THR A 69 0.95 1.40 3.78
C THR A 69 1.69 2.71 3.92
N SER A 70 3.02 2.70 4.12
CA SER A 70 3.80 3.94 4.23
C SER A 70 3.93 4.67 2.89
N LEU A 71 4.16 3.93 1.79
CA LEU A 71 4.18 4.50 0.44
C LEU A 71 2.84 5.13 0.06
N PHE A 72 1.73 4.48 0.42
CA PHE A 72 0.40 5.04 0.20
C PHE A 72 0.20 6.35 0.95
N LEU A 73 0.63 6.41 2.21
CA LEU A 73 0.47 7.59 3.05
C LEU A 73 1.37 8.75 2.58
N LEU A 74 2.59 8.47 2.12
CA LEU A 74 3.47 9.46 1.47
C LEU A 74 2.87 9.98 0.17
N PHE A 75 2.30 9.09 -0.64
CA PHE A 75 1.57 9.45 -1.83
C PHE A 75 0.40 10.39 -1.51
N LEU A 76 -0.47 10.08 -0.54
CA LEU A 76 -1.58 10.96 -0.14
C LEU A 76 -1.10 12.36 0.27
N ASN A 77 0.00 12.45 1.04
CA ASN A 77 0.54 13.74 1.48
C ASN A 77 1.07 14.57 0.31
N THR A 78 1.85 13.94 -0.56
CA THR A 78 2.41 14.63 -1.72
C THR A 78 1.35 14.99 -2.76
N PHE A 79 0.30 14.17 -2.89
CA PHE A 79 -0.81 14.41 -3.80
C PHE A 79 -1.73 15.54 -3.31
N PHE A 80 -2.20 15.48 -2.05
CA PHE A 80 -3.19 16.45 -1.55
C PHE A 80 -2.60 17.70 -0.87
N GLN A 81 -1.40 17.58 -0.30
CA GLN A 81 -0.81 18.66 0.50
C GLN A 81 0.49 19.20 -0.07
N TYR A 82 1.03 18.59 -1.14
CA TYR A 82 2.32 18.92 -1.75
C TYR A 82 3.53 18.89 -0.78
N LYS A 83 3.35 18.34 0.42
CA LYS A 83 4.38 18.26 1.47
C LYS A 83 4.19 17.00 2.30
N ILE A 84 5.29 16.41 2.75
CA ILE A 84 5.27 15.23 3.61
C ILE A 84 5.14 15.66 5.07
N SER A 85 4.10 15.22 5.76
CA SER A 85 3.90 15.51 7.18
C SER A 85 4.86 14.72 8.08
N PHE A 86 5.05 15.23 9.31
CA PHE A 86 5.86 14.54 10.33
C PHE A 86 5.34 13.13 10.64
N VAL A 87 4.02 12.97 10.80
CA VAL A 87 3.37 11.67 11.06
C VAL A 87 3.72 10.66 9.98
N SER A 88 3.74 11.09 8.71
CA SER A 88 4.03 10.23 7.57
C SER A 88 5.49 9.78 7.53
N LYS A 89 6.42 10.70 7.86
CA LYS A 89 7.83 10.36 7.98
C LYS A 89 8.07 9.38 9.12
N LEU A 90 7.43 9.60 10.27
CA LEU A 90 7.54 8.71 11.42
C LEU A 90 7.01 7.31 11.09
N TYR A 91 5.86 7.24 10.42
CA TYR A 91 5.27 5.97 9.97
C TYR A 91 6.15 5.26 8.93
N GLN A 92 6.76 6.02 8.01
CA GLN A 92 7.73 5.46 7.06
C GLN A 92 8.96 4.89 7.78
N ILE A 93 9.56 5.63 8.72
CA ILE A 93 10.69 5.14 9.52
C ILE A 93 10.30 3.86 10.26
N PHE A 94 9.12 3.83 10.87
CA PHE A 94 8.59 2.65 11.54
C PHE A 94 8.51 1.43 10.60
N THR A 95 7.84 1.55 9.45
CA THR A 95 7.69 0.44 8.48
C THR A 95 9.02 -0.01 7.87
N LEU A 96 9.95 0.92 7.61
CA LEU A 96 11.31 0.60 7.16
C LEU A 96 12.10 -0.15 8.23
N THR A 97 12.01 0.26 9.48
CA THR A 97 12.65 -0.47 10.61
C THR A 97 12.11 -1.89 10.70
N LEU A 98 10.79 -2.08 10.61
CA LEU A 98 10.21 -3.43 10.59
C LEU A 98 10.78 -4.25 9.42
N THR A 99 10.83 -3.66 8.23
CA THR A 99 11.35 -4.31 7.01
C THR A 99 12.80 -4.75 7.20
N LEU A 100 13.65 -3.90 7.78
CA LEU A 100 15.08 -4.18 8.01
C LEU A 100 15.32 -5.27 9.06
N LEU A 101 14.38 -5.49 9.98
CA LEU A 101 14.47 -6.56 10.98
C LEU A 101 14.11 -7.95 10.44
N ILE A 102 13.29 -8.03 9.38
CA ILE A 102 12.81 -9.30 8.82
C ILE A 102 13.90 -10.27 8.35
N PRO A 103 14.98 -9.86 7.64
CA PRO A 103 15.99 -10.80 7.14
C PRO A 103 16.63 -11.60 8.29
N PHE A 104 16.89 -10.92 9.41
CA PHE A 104 17.57 -11.45 10.59
C PHE A 104 16.64 -12.17 11.58
N SER A 105 15.33 -12.16 11.32
CA SER A 105 14.33 -12.71 12.23
C SER A 105 14.06 -14.20 11.99
N ASN A 106 13.71 -14.92 13.07
CA ASN A 106 13.14 -16.26 12.97
C ASN A 106 11.62 -16.19 12.72
N ARG A 107 10.97 -17.34 12.48
CA ARG A 107 9.52 -17.40 12.16
C ARG A 107 8.65 -16.72 13.23
N SER A 108 8.92 -16.96 14.51
CA SER A 108 8.14 -16.40 15.62
C SER A 108 8.26 -14.88 15.68
N VAL A 109 9.46 -14.34 15.50
CA VAL A 109 9.70 -12.89 15.45
C VAL A 109 9.04 -12.28 14.22
N CYS A 110 9.10 -12.91 13.04
CA CYS A 110 8.40 -12.41 11.86
C CYS A 110 6.88 -12.29 12.09
N LEU A 111 6.25 -13.28 12.73
CA LEU A 111 4.83 -13.22 13.06
C LEU A 111 4.50 -12.12 14.09
N PHE A 112 5.38 -11.89 15.06
CA PHE A 112 5.25 -10.78 16.00
C PHE A 112 5.34 -9.41 15.28
N LEU A 113 6.32 -9.24 14.39
CA LEU A 113 6.48 -8.02 13.59
C LEU A 113 5.27 -7.79 12.67
N LEU A 114 4.72 -8.85 12.06
CA LEU A 114 3.47 -8.77 11.30
C LEU A 114 2.33 -8.24 12.17
N LYS A 115 2.12 -8.80 13.37
CA LYS A 115 1.08 -8.32 14.28
C LYS A 115 1.27 -6.86 14.66
N LEU A 116 2.50 -6.44 14.95
CA LEU A 116 2.83 -5.05 15.25
C LEU A 116 2.50 -4.12 14.06
N TRP A 117 2.85 -4.52 12.84
CA TRP A 117 2.48 -3.81 11.63
C TRP A 117 0.96 -3.75 11.46
N GLN A 118 0.26 -4.87 11.65
CA GLN A 118 -1.19 -4.97 11.57
C GLN A 118 -1.90 -3.99 12.53
N PHE A 119 -1.44 -3.87 13.77
CA PHE A 119 -1.94 -2.85 14.70
C PHE A 119 -1.65 -1.42 14.24
N SER A 120 -0.49 -1.18 13.62
CA SER A 120 -0.17 0.14 13.08
C SER A 120 -1.08 0.59 11.94
N ILE A 121 -1.79 -0.35 11.28
CA ILE A 121 -2.71 -0.03 10.19
C ILE A 121 -3.88 0.84 10.67
N PHE A 122 -4.30 0.72 11.93
CA PHE A 122 -5.31 1.62 12.50
C PHE A 122 -4.84 3.09 12.47
N THR A 123 -3.57 3.34 12.82
CA THR A 123 -2.97 4.67 12.71
C THR A 123 -2.93 5.14 11.25
N PHE A 124 -2.56 4.25 10.33
CA PHE A 124 -2.56 4.54 8.88
C PHE A 124 -3.95 4.94 8.37
N ILE A 125 -5.00 4.19 8.74
CA ILE A 125 -6.39 4.42 8.32
C ILE A 125 -6.84 5.79 8.82
N VAL A 126 -6.77 6.02 10.13
CA VAL A 126 -7.22 7.28 10.77
C VAL A 126 -6.52 8.48 10.15
N TYR A 127 -5.21 8.39 9.96
CA TYR A 127 -4.44 9.50 9.40
C TYR A 127 -4.74 9.75 7.92
N SER A 128 -4.97 8.69 7.14
CA SER A 128 -5.35 8.82 5.74
C SER A 128 -6.72 9.48 5.57
N PHE A 129 -7.70 9.11 6.39
CA PHE A 129 -9.00 9.80 6.46
C PHE A 129 -8.84 11.27 6.81
N PHE A 130 -7.96 11.60 7.77
CA PHE A 130 -7.66 12.99 8.11
C PHE A 130 -7.09 13.80 6.92
N ILE A 131 -6.16 13.22 6.14
CA ILE A 131 -5.63 13.88 4.92
C ILE A 131 -6.75 14.12 3.90
N MET A 132 -7.56 13.09 3.63
CA MET A 132 -8.65 13.17 2.65
C MET A 132 -9.71 14.21 3.07
N TYR A 133 -10.11 14.20 4.35
CA TYR A 133 -11.06 15.17 4.90
C TYR A 133 -10.54 16.61 4.74
N LYS A 134 -9.28 16.85 5.10
CA LYS A 134 -8.65 18.17 4.92
C LYS A 134 -8.60 18.61 3.46
N SER A 135 -8.49 17.67 2.52
CA SER A 135 -8.53 17.96 1.08
C SER A 135 -9.94 18.34 0.60
N LEU A 136 -10.99 17.69 1.11
CA LEU A 136 -12.39 18.03 0.77
C LEU A 136 -12.75 19.45 1.19
N VAL A 137 -12.32 19.85 2.40
CA VAL A 137 -12.57 21.21 2.92
C VAL A 137 -11.93 22.29 2.03
N ARG A 138 -10.84 21.96 1.32
CA ARG A 138 -10.16 22.86 0.39
C ARG A 138 -10.87 22.99 -0.99
N LYS A 139 -12.02 22.34 -1.17
CA LYS A 139 -12.91 22.44 -2.35
C LYS A 139 -12.21 22.27 -3.70
N ASN A 140 -11.27 21.34 -3.81
CA ASN A 140 -10.74 20.96 -5.11
C ASN A 140 -11.72 19.96 -5.77
N PRO A 141 -12.53 20.34 -6.78
CA PRO A 141 -13.58 19.48 -7.33
C PRO A 141 -13.03 18.19 -7.92
N ASP A 142 -11.82 18.22 -8.46
CA ASP A 142 -11.16 17.07 -9.06
C ASP A 142 -10.65 16.07 -8.00
N ALA A 143 -10.41 16.53 -6.75
CA ALA A 143 -10.00 15.67 -5.63
C ALA A 143 -11.11 14.70 -5.17
N ILE A 144 -12.39 15.03 -5.42
CA ILE A 144 -13.54 14.25 -4.93
C ILE A 144 -13.59 12.86 -5.60
N ARG A 145 -13.30 12.78 -6.90
CA ARG A 145 -13.31 11.50 -7.65
C ARG A 145 -12.20 10.56 -7.20
N MET A 146 -11.03 11.09 -6.87
CA MET A 146 -9.92 10.30 -6.32
C MET A 146 -10.17 9.82 -4.90
N ILE A 147 -10.83 10.65 -4.08
CA ILE A 147 -11.23 10.24 -2.73
C ILE A 147 -12.15 9.03 -2.78
N PHE A 148 -13.07 8.96 -3.74
CA PHE A 148 -13.88 7.75 -3.93
C PHE A 148 -13.02 6.50 -4.20
N GLY A 149 -12.06 6.59 -5.11
CA GLY A 149 -11.12 5.49 -5.39
C GLY A 149 -10.29 5.08 -4.16
N PHE A 150 -9.87 6.05 -3.34
CA PHE A 150 -9.17 5.78 -2.08
C PHE A 150 -10.07 5.13 -1.03
N LEU A 151 -11.33 5.57 -0.91
CA LEU A 151 -12.29 4.97 0.02
C LEU A 151 -12.58 3.51 -0.34
N VAL A 152 -12.80 3.21 -1.62
CA VAL A 152 -13.00 1.83 -2.09
C VAL A 152 -11.78 0.97 -1.77
N LEU A 153 -10.56 1.48 -2.02
CA LEU A 153 -9.33 0.76 -1.67
C LEU A 153 -9.21 0.55 -0.15
N MET A 154 -9.50 1.57 0.66
CA MET A 154 -9.42 1.48 2.12
C MET A 154 -10.38 0.44 2.66
N VAL A 155 -11.63 0.47 2.23
CA VAL A 155 -12.64 -0.51 2.65
C VAL A 155 -12.22 -1.92 2.24
N ALA A 156 -11.78 -2.11 0.99
CA ALA A 156 -11.29 -3.41 0.53
C ALA A 156 -10.08 -3.90 1.35
N GLY A 157 -9.13 -3.02 1.67
CA GLY A 157 -7.97 -3.34 2.49
C GLY A 157 -8.30 -3.67 3.94
N VAL A 158 -9.24 -2.95 4.54
CA VAL A 158 -9.72 -3.22 5.90
C VAL A 158 -10.43 -4.57 5.96
N MET A 159 -11.26 -4.89 4.97
CA MET A 159 -11.94 -6.18 4.87
C MET A 159 -10.94 -7.34 4.77
N ASP A 160 -9.97 -7.25 3.85
CA ASP A 160 -8.92 -8.27 3.71
C ASP A 160 -8.05 -8.37 4.98
N LEU A 161 -7.77 -7.25 5.65
CA LEU A 161 -6.99 -7.23 6.89
C LEU A 161 -7.74 -7.92 8.03
N ILE A 162 -9.00 -7.55 8.29
CA ILE A 162 -9.82 -8.14 9.35
C ILE A 162 -9.98 -9.64 9.10
N GLY A 163 -10.19 -10.04 7.85
CA GLY A 163 -10.26 -11.45 7.49
C GLY A 163 -8.93 -12.18 7.68
N SER A 164 -7.80 -11.51 7.44
CA SER A 164 -6.47 -12.10 7.72
C SER A 164 -6.13 -12.21 9.20
N MET A 165 -6.72 -11.35 10.05
CA MET A 165 -6.52 -11.40 11.50
C MET A 165 -7.35 -12.50 12.17
N GLY A 166 -8.38 -13.03 11.49
CA GLY A 166 -9.29 -14.03 12.07
C GLY A 166 -10.11 -13.48 13.24
N LEU A 167 -10.38 -12.17 13.28
CA LEU A 167 -11.16 -11.54 14.35
C LEU A 167 -12.67 -11.82 14.25
N ILE A 168 -13.15 -12.23 13.07
CA ILE A 168 -14.56 -12.49 12.78
C ILE A 168 -14.65 -13.85 12.08
N ASP A 169 -15.39 -14.80 12.66
CA ASP A 169 -15.43 -16.20 12.23
C ASP A 169 -15.94 -16.42 10.79
N ASN A 170 -16.62 -15.43 10.19
CA ASN A 170 -17.19 -15.51 8.84
C ASN A 170 -16.51 -14.57 7.83
N LEU A 171 -15.45 -13.86 8.22
CA LEU A 171 -14.74 -12.94 7.33
C LEU A 171 -13.41 -13.56 6.92
N GLU A 172 -13.30 -14.02 5.67
CA GLU A 172 -12.05 -14.51 5.12
C GLU A 172 -11.30 -13.42 4.36
N ASN A 173 -10.00 -13.61 4.12
CA ASN A 173 -9.24 -12.77 3.21
C ASN A 173 -9.56 -13.14 1.76
N TYR A 174 -10.60 -12.51 1.22
CA TYR A 174 -11.06 -12.69 -0.16
C TYR A 174 -10.12 -12.05 -1.20
N GLY A 175 -9.11 -11.29 -0.76
CA GLY A 175 -8.15 -10.63 -1.63
C GLY A 175 -8.80 -9.55 -2.50
N ILE A 176 -9.78 -8.83 -1.98
CA ILE A 176 -10.57 -7.81 -2.69
C ILE A 176 -9.72 -6.54 -2.92
N LEU A 177 -8.70 -6.31 -2.08
CA LEU A 177 -7.78 -5.17 -2.17
C LEU A 177 -7.15 -5.05 -3.58
N LYS A 178 -6.87 -6.17 -4.24
CA LYS A 178 -6.31 -6.19 -5.60
C LYS A 178 -7.24 -5.57 -6.63
N TYR A 179 -8.56 -5.63 -6.44
CA TYR A 179 -9.55 -4.97 -7.30
C TYR A 179 -9.81 -3.54 -6.87
N GLY A 180 -9.77 -3.24 -5.57
CA GLY A 180 -9.83 -1.86 -5.05
C GLY A 180 -8.74 -0.95 -5.63
N PHE A 181 -7.52 -1.49 -5.82
CA PHE A 181 -6.42 -0.74 -6.44
C PHE A 181 -6.67 -0.40 -7.92
N LEU A 182 -7.47 -1.21 -8.62
CA LEU A 182 -7.88 -0.92 -9.99
C LEU A 182 -8.81 0.30 -10.05
N PHE A 183 -9.75 0.42 -9.11
CA PHE A 183 -10.64 1.59 -9.01
C PHE A 183 -9.88 2.87 -8.74
N LEU A 184 -8.83 2.82 -7.90
CA LEU A 184 -7.94 3.95 -7.67
C LEU A 184 -7.26 4.38 -8.97
N LYS A 185 -6.73 3.43 -9.76
CA LYS A 185 -6.15 3.72 -11.08
C LYS A 185 -7.16 4.35 -12.04
N LEU A 186 -8.39 3.81 -12.11
CA LEU A 186 -9.44 4.37 -12.98
C LEU A 186 -9.81 5.80 -12.60
N GLY A 187 -9.85 6.10 -11.29
CA GLY A 187 -10.04 7.46 -10.79
C GLY A 187 -8.92 8.42 -11.21
N TRP A 188 -7.68 7.92 -11.34
CA TRP A 188 -6.52 8.69 -11.81
C TRP A 188 -6.53 8.94 -13.32
N SER A 189 -6.96 7.96 -14.13
CA SER A 189 -6.91 8.06 -15.60
C SER A 189 -7.91 9.09 -16.20
N LEU A 190 -8.81 9.63 -15.38
CA LEU A 190 -9.79 10.65 -15.76
C LEU A 190 -9.32 12.08 -15.40
N TYR A 191 -8.05 12.21 -14.98
CA TYR A 191 -7.34 13.43 -14.60
C TYR A 191 -6.23 13.71 -15.63
#